data_AF-A0A931FNQ4-F1
#
_entry.id   AF-A0A931FNQ4-F1
#
_cell.length_a   1.000
_cell.length_b   1.000
_cell.length_c   1.000
_cell.angle_alpha   90.00
_cell.angle_beta   90.00
_cell.angle_gamma   90.00
#
_symmetry.space_group_name_H-M   'P 1'
#
loop_
_entity.id
_entity.type
_entity.pdbx_description
1 polymer ?
#
loop_
_entity_poly.entity_id
_entity_poly.type
_entity_poly.pdbx_seq_one_letter_code
_entity_poly.pdbx_strand_id
1 'polypeptide(L)'
;MMRLRFPSYAELAFQALALAVFIVVLDDLLVAVEATTCGEAGAEHGCYPWGSESESWFYRSKELYVLASILQMGFLTGSIIAPCIASTPWRGLAAFFGISGGGTLALYAVDIFL
;
A
#
# COMPACT_ATOMS: atom_id res chain seq x y z
N MET A 1 22.36 15.31 -16.30
CA MET A 1 22.26 15.53 -14.84
C MET A 1 20.80 15.80 -14.51
N MET A 2 20.15 14.87 -13.79
CA MET A 2 18.77 15.10 -13.31
C MET A 2 18.88 15.96 -12.04
N ARG A 3 18.41 17.22 -12.11
CA ARG A 3 18.32 18.08 -10.92
C ARG A 3 17.08 17.67 -10.13
N LEU A 4 17.27 17.16 -8.93
CA LEU A 4 16.19 16.95 -7.98
C LEU A 4 15.58 18.31 -7.64
N ARG A 5 14.24 18.39 -7.72
CA ARG A 5 13.49 19.60 -7.40
C ARG A 5 12.99 19.50 -5.96
N PHE A 6 13.02 20.62 -5.24
CA PHE A 6 12.32 20.71 -3.96
C PHE A 6 10.79 20.67 -4.20
N PRO A 7 10.06 19.75 -3.54
CA PRO A 7 8.61 19.71 -3.62
C PRO A 7 7.97 20.99 -3.08
N SER A 8 6.82 21.35 -3.63
CA SER A 8 5.98 22.44 -3.11
C SER A 8 5.27 22.02 -1.82
N TYR A 9 4.73 22.99 -1.07
CA TYR A 9 3.98 22.70 0.16
C TYR A 9 2.81 21.73 -0.03
N ALA A 10 2.10 21.83 -1.15
CA ALA A 10 1.01 20.91 -1.47
C ALA A 10 1.53 19.49 -1.68
N GLU A 11 2.63 19.32 -2.43
CA GLU A 11 3.26 18.02 -2.64
C GLU A 11 3.80 17.42 -1.34
N LEU A 12 4.40 18.25 -0.48
CA LEU A 12 4.83 17.82 0.86
C LEU A 12 3.67 17.32 1.71
N ALA A 13 2.51 17.99 1.66
CA ALA A 13 1.32 17.54 2.39
C ALA A 13 0.85 16.16 1.90
N PHE A 14 0.81 15.94 0.58
CA PHE A 14 0.44 14.63 0.02
C PHE A 14 1.51 13.55 0.27
N GLN A 15 2.80 13.90 0.24
CA GLN A 15 3.90 12.99 0.60
C GLN A 15 3.83 12.61 2.08
N ALA A 16 3.53 13.55 2.98
CA ALA A 16 3.34 13.27 4.40
C ALA A 16 2.13 12.37 4.65
N LEU A 17 1.02 12.61 3.94
CA LEU A 17 -0.15 11.76 3.99
C LEU A 17 0.16 10.34 3.49
N ALA A 18 0.84 10.21 2.35
CA ALA A 18 1.25 8.91 1.82
C ALA A 18 2.21 8.18 2.76
N LEU A 19 3.11 8.91 3.43
CA LEU A 19 3.99 8.33 4.44
C LEU A 19 3.20 7.83 5.66
N ALA A 20 2.20 8.57 6.12
CA ALA A 20 1.32 8.11 7.20
C ALA A 20 0.59 6.81 6.80
N VAL A 21 0.04 6.76 5.58
CA VAL A 21 -0.59 5.56 5.04
C VAL A 21 0.42 4.41 4.93
N PHE A 22 1.65 4.68 4.48
CA PHE A 22 2.71 3.69 4.39
C PHE A 22 3.02 3.06 5.75
N ILE A 23 3.08 3.86 6.82
CA ILE A 23 3.32 3.36 8.17
C ILE A 23 2.18 2.45 8.63
N VAL A 24 0.92 2.82 8.37
CA VAL A 24 -0.24 1.99 8.72
C VAL A 24 -0.22 0.67 7.95
N VAL A 25 0.06 0.69 6.65
CA VAL A 25 0.16 -0.53 5.84
C VAL A 25 1.33 -1.40 6.28
N LEU A 26 2.46 -0.80 6.66
CA LEU A 26 3.61 -1.53 7.17
C LEU A 26 3.28 -2.23 8.50
N ASP A 27 2.61 -1.54 9.42
CA ASP A 27 2.18 -2.12 10.69
C ASP A 27 1.25 -3.31 10.48
N ASP A 28 0.21 -3.14 9.65
CA ASP A 28 -0.74 -4.21 9.30
C ASP A 28 -0.04 -5.39 8.60
N LEU A 29 0.92 -5.11 7.71
CA LEU A 29 1.72 -6.14 7.06
C LEU A 29 2.57 -6.93 8.05
N LEU A 30 3.19 -6.29 9.04
CA LEU A 30 3.98 -6.97 10.07
C LEU A 30 3.10 -7.90 10.89
N VAL A 31 1.93 -7.42 11.32
CA VAL A 31 0.93 -8.24 12.02
C VAL A 31 0.49 -9.41 11.16
N ALA A 32 0.17 -9.16 9.88
CA ALA A 32 -0.26 -10.21 8.96
C ALA A 32 0.82 -11.27 8.75
N VAL A 33 2.09 -10.88 8.61
CA VAL A 33 3.22 -11.82 8.41
C VAL A 33 3.39 -12.74 9.63
N GLU A 34 3.30 -12.21 10.84
CA GLU A 34 3.48 -12.97 12.08
C GLU A 34 2.28 -13.87 12.44
N ALA A 35 1.07 -13.51 12.01
CA ALA A 35 -0.15 -14.23 12.35
C ALA A 35 -0.34 -15.55 11.56
N THR A 36 -0.91 -16.58 12.18
CA THR A 36 -1.29 -17.84 11.49
C THR A 36 -2.59 -17.69 10.70
N THR A 37 -2.77 -18.42 9.59
CA THR A 37 -4.00 -18.34 8.79
C THR A 37 -5.22 -18.89 9.56
N CYS A 38 -6.33 -18.16 9.58
CA CYS A 38 -7.59 -18.69 10.14
C CYS A 38 -8.08 -19.86 9.28
N GLY A 39 -7.92 -21.10 9.75
CA GLY A 39 -8.31 -22.31 9.02
C GLY A 39 -7.34 -23.49 9.19
N GLU A 40 -6.14 -23.25 9.72
CA GLU A 40 -5.20 -24.33 10.03
C GLU A 40 -5.44 -24.93 11.42
N ALA A 41 -5.18 -26.23 11.56
CA ALA A 41 -5.29 -26.94 12.83
C ALA A 41 -4.23 -26.40 13.81
N GLY A 42 -4.67 -25.68 14.84
CA GLY A 42 -3.79 -25.02 15.83
C GLY A 42 -3.93 -23.51 15.94
N ALA A 43 -4.83 -22.88 15.17
CA ALA A 43 -5.16 -21.46 15.31
C ALA A 43 -5.95 -21.20 16.61
N GLU A 44 -5.25 -21.11 17.75
CA GLU A 44 -5.90 -20.95 19.06
C GLU A 44 -6.31 -19.49 19.35
N HIS A 45 -5.51 -18.48 18.96
CA HIS A 45 -5.87 -17.05 19.07
C HIS A 45 -5.04 -16.19 18.08
N GLY A 46 -5.60 -15.09 17.56
CA GLY A 46 -4.86 -14.11 16.74
C GLY A 46 -4.60 -14.53 15.29
N CYS A 47 -5.48 -15.35 14.72
CA CYS A 47 -5.34 -15.76 13.32
C CYS A 47 -5.73 -14.63 12.35
N TYR A 48 -5.11 -14.63 11.17
CA TYR A 48 -5.37 -13.65 10.12
C TYR A 48 -6.24 -14.29 9.03
N PRO A 49 -7.28 -13.62 8.52
CA PRO A 49 -7.67 -12.25 8.81
C PRO A 49 -8.72 -12.19 9.94
N TRP A 50 -8.26 -12.00 11.17
CA TRP A 50 -9.04 -11.41 12.27
C TRP A 50 -10.12 -12.31 12.89
N GLY A 51 -9.99 -13.63 12.84
CA GLY A 51 -10.96 -14.54 13.47
C GLY A 51 -12.40 -14.32 12.97
N SER A 52 -13.40 -14.69 13.78
CA SER A 52 -14.84 -14.78 13.40
C SER A 52 -15.53 -13.49 12.94
N GLU A 53 -14.82 -12.38 12.75
CA GLU A 53 -15.37 -11.07 12.35
C GLU A 53 -15.02 -10.66 10.91
N SER A 54 -14.63 -11.61 10.07
CA SER A 54 -14.02 -11.38 8.74
C SER A 54 -14.98 -10.93 7.62
N GLU A 55 -16.09 -10.24 7.90
CA GLU A 55 -17.03 -9.81 6.84
C GLU A 55 -16.44 -8.75 5.89
N SER A 56 -15.36 -8.05 6.29
CA SER A 56 -14.71 -7.00 5.48
C SER A 56 -13.45 -7.47 4.72
N TRP A 57 -13.20 -8.78 4.67
CA TRP A 57 -11.99 -9.32 4.07
C TRP A 57 -12.14 -9.55 2.56
N PHE A 58 -11.37 -8.80 1.76
CA PHE A 58 -11.47 -8.87 0.29
C PHE A 58 -10.57 -9.93 -0.35
N TYR A 59 -9.48 -10.34 0.31
CA TYR A 59 -8.46 -11.20 -0.32
C TYR A 59 -8.77 -12.69 -0.19
N ARG A 60 -8.44 -13.49 -1.19
CA ARG A 60 -8.70 -14.94 -1.13
C ARG A 60 -7.77 -15.72 -0.19
N SER A 61 -6.56 -15.20 0.07
CA SER A 61 -5.58 -15.82 0.97
C SER A 61 -4.70 -14.79 1.67
N LYS A 62 -4.08 -15.17 2.79
CA LYS A 62 -3.06 -14.36 3.48
C LYS A 62 -1.89 -14.03 2.55
N GLU A 63 -1.44 -14.99 1.75
CA GLU A 63 -0.31 -14.82 0.83
C GLU A 63 -0.58 -13.73 -0.21
N LEU A 64 -1.79 -13.72 -0.77
CA LEU A 64 -2.22 -12.69 -1.72
C LEU A 64 -2.30 -11.32 -1.06
N TYR A 65 -2.80 -11.25 0.16
CA TYR A 65 -2.81 -9.99 0.93
C TYR A 65 -1.39 -9.48 1.21
N VAL A 66 -0.48 -10.35 1.66
CA VAL A 66 0.93 -9.97 1.94
C VAL A 66 1.60 -9.47 0.67
N LEU A 67 1.41 -10.19 -0.45
CA LEU A 67 1.94 -9.76 -1.76
C LEU A 67 1.35 -8.41 -2.19
N ALA A 68 0.04 -8.24 -2.09
CA ALA A 68 -0.63 -6.99 -2.44
C ALA A 68 -0.16 -5.82 -1.57
N SER A 69 0.03 -6.05 -0.27
CA SER A 69 0.53 -5.05 0.67
C SER A 69 1.97 -4.63 0.34
N ILE A 70 2.86 -5.57 0.00
CA ILE A 70 4.22 -5.28 -0.44
C ILE A 70 4.21 -4.44 -1.73
N LEU A 71 3.37 -4.80 -2.70
CA LEU A 71 3.22 -4.04 -3.94
C LEU A 71 2.66 -2.63 -3.68
N GLN A 72 1.67 -2.51 -2.80
CA GLN A 72 1.09 -1.24 -2.39
C GLN A 72 2.15 -0.34 -1.73
N MET A 73 3.00 -0.88 -0.86
CA MET A 73 4.14 -0.15 -0.30
C MET A 73 5.12 0.32 -1.39
N GLY A 74 5.36 -0.48 -2.42
CA GLY A 74 6.14 -0.10 -3.58
C GLY A 74 5.54 1.11 -4.31
N PHE A 75 4.22 1.08 -4.56
CA PHE A 75 3.51 2.20 -5.18
C PHE A 75 3.52 3.45 -4.30
N LEU A 76 3.29 3.32 -2.99
CA LEU A 76 3.37 4.44 -2.05
C LEU A 76 4.78 5.05 -2.05
N THR A 77 5.82 4.24 -2.00
CA THR A 77 7.22 4.71 -2.08
C THR A 77 7.49 5.46 -3.38
N GLY A 78 7.05 4.89 -4.51
CA GLY A 78 7.15 5.54 -5.82
C GLY A 78 6.40 6.86 -5.86
N SER A 79 5.19 6.92 -5.30
CA SER A 79 4.38 8.14 -5.24
C SER A 79 5.03 9.22 -4.36
N ILE A 80 5.66 8.85 -3.24
CA ILE A 80 6.40 9.78 -2.37
C ILE A 80 7.59 10.36 -3.11
N ILE A 81 8.33 9.56 -3.88
CA ILE A 81 9.55 10.01 -4.56
C ILE A 81 9.23 10.80 -5.84
N ALA A 82 8.14 10.49 -6.54
CA ALA A 82 7.84 11.04 -7.87
C ALA A 82 7.83 12.58 -7.94
N PRO A 83 7.27 13.35 -6.98
CA PRO A 83 7.30 14.81 -7.00
C PRO A 83 8.71 15.41 -6.98
N CYS A 84 9.70 14.73 -6.40
CA CYS A 84 11.09 15.18 -6.32
C CYS A 84 11.82 15.07 -7.68
N ILE A 85 11.37 14.15 -8.53
CA ILE A 85 11.94 13.86 -9.85
C ILE A 85 11.19 14.62 -10.96
N ALA A 86 9.93 15.00 -10.70
CA ALA A 86 9.09 15.70 -11.66
C ALA A 86 9.57 17.13 -11.95
N SER A 87 9.47 17.53 -13.21
CA SER A 87 9.92 18.84 -13.69
C SER A 87 9.03 20.00 -13.24
N THR A 88 7.76 19.74 -12.94
CA THR A 88 6.79 20.74 -12.47
C THR A 88 5.90 20.18 -11.36
N PRO A 89 5.36 21.03 -10.45
CA PRO A 89 4.49 20.56 -9.38
C PRO A 89 3.25 19.80 -9.85
N TRP A 90 2.63 20.26 -10.95
CA TRP A 90 1.48 19.58 -11.55
C TRP A 90 1.79 18.17 -12.04
N ARG A 91 2.98 17.97 -12.64
CA ARG A 91 3.45 16.65 -13.05
C ARG A 91 3.80 15.78 -11.85
N GLY A 92 4.31 16.37 -10.78
CA GLY A 92 4.57 15.68 -9.51
C GLY A 92 3.30 15.13 -8.89
N LEU A 93 2.25 15.97 -8.79
CA LEU A 93 0.94 15.53 -8.31
C LEU A 93 0.29 14.51 -9.24
N ALA A 94 0.34 14.71 -10.55
CA ALA A 94 -0.20 13.75 -11.51
C ALA A 94 0.50 12.39 -11.39
N ALA A 95 1.83 12.37 -11.22
CA ALA A 95 2.57 11.13 -10.99
C ALA A 95 2.23 10.51 -9.64
N PHE A 96 2.09 11.31 -8.58
CA PHE A 96 1.67 10.84 -7.26
C PHE A 96 0.33 10.09 -7.33
N PHE A 97 -0.70 10.73 -7.89
CA PHE A 97 -2.04 10.12 -8.01
C PHE A 97 -2.08 8.99 -9.03
N GLY A 98 -1.31 9.09 -10.12
CA GLY A 98 -1.21 8.03 -11.11
C GLY A 98 -0.59 6.75 -10.55
N ILE A 99 0.49 6.87 -9.77
CA ILE A 99 1.17 5.72 -9.16
C ILE A 99 0.32 5.15 -8.02
N SER A 100 -0.13 5.98 -7.08
CA SER A 100 -0.90 5.51 -5.93
C SER A 100 -2.29 5.00 -6.33
N GLY A 101 -3.05 5.78 -7.10
CA GLY A 101 -4.39 5.41 -7.56
C GLY A 101 -4.36 4.29 -8.60
N GLY A 102 -3.48 4.38 -9.60
CA GLY A 102 -3.33 3.32 -10.61
C GLY A 102 -2.80 2.01 -10.02
N GLY A 103 -1.82 2.08 -9.12
CA GLY A 103 -1.31 0.90 -8.41
C GLY A 103 -2.37 0.23 -7.56
N THR A 104 -3.14 1.00 -6.79
CA THR A 104 -4.25 0.48 -5.99
C THR A 104 -5.31 -0.19 -6.86
N LEU A 105 -5.73 0.45 -7.96
CA LEU A 105 -6.69 -0.14 -8.91
C LEU A 105 -6.17 -1.43 -9.55
N ALA A 106 -4.87 -1.48 -9.89
CA ALA A 106 -4.27 -2.68 -10.44
C ALA A 106 -4.29 -3.84 -9.43
N LEU A 107 -4.04 -3.57 -8.15
CA LEU A 107 -4.10 -4.59 -7.10
C LEU A 107 -5.52 -5.13 -6.90
N TYR A 108 -6.53 -4.25 -6.91
CA TYR A 108 -7.93 -4.70 -6.88
C TYR A 108 -8.32 -5.51 -8.11
N ALA A 109 -7.84 -5.14 -9.29
CA ALA A 109 -8.10 -5.91 -10.51
C ALA A 109 -7.46 -7.31 -10.42
N VAL A 110 -6.22 -7.42 -9.95
CA VAL A 110 -5.52 -8.71 -9.80
C VAL A 110 -6.28 -9.65 -8.87
N ASP A 111 -6.84 -9.13 -7.77
CA ASP A 111 -7.64 -9.93 -6.83
C ASP A 111 -8.96 -10.43 -7.45
N ILE A 112 -9.63 -9.63 -8.30
CA ILE A 112 -10.85 -10.06 -9.01
C ILE A 112 -10.59 -11.19 -10.02
N PHE A 113 -9.40 -11.24 -10.61
CA PHE A 113 -9.07 -12.16 -11.71
C PHE A 113 -8.34 -13.44 -11.29
N LEU A 114 -7.95 -13.61 -10.02
CA LEU A 114 -7.20 -14.78 -9.49
C LEU A 114 -8.01 -15.58 -8.43
#